data_AF-A0A357I5W3-F1
#
_entry.id   AF-A0A357I5W3-F1
#
_cell.length_a   1.000
_cell.length_b   1.000
_cell.length_c   1.000
_cell.angle_alpha   90.00
_cell.angle_beta   90.00
_cell.angle_gamma   90.00
#
_symmetry.space_group_name_H-M   'P 1'
#
loop_
_entity.id
_entity.type
_entity.pdbx_description
1 polymer ?
#
loop_
_entity_poly.entity_id
_entity_poly.type
_entity_poly.pdbx_seq_one_letter_code
_entity_poly.pdbx_strand_id
1 'polypeptide(L)'
;MFISDNSGRVANYSLKSRQFIESFDYSESGQALRIPTGLAVFDEQLVIADSGNNRIVIADIDGKVVNSWGDYGSYGGQLASPSAVAVFGSTFLIADTINHRLQAFSSRGEFLFQWGRHPPTAHEGHGRIHYPSAIAVSRSGRNVMVCETIESRCQMFRDITQDDRIASVSDSSWWEKATRFHYGTKGTTVAACSGCHGGWGEKAKPTESASLEKSVPDRLSSLLIKEANADIDTYDKLVHEYFAVSEPDTHSVLLFLLKPHEKRGVKPKFVTRMGGRGTEYGKMIQPSGILFDPHKPTIWVSDKGNLRSQEFAFSQTPVIANDRSSWTPSEGQYNAKMSSGSGSSKFVRANVYRPNDMIDKRAKLPDLPPVGEPSAMTQLMDGTILMVDPPMGTVHVFDADMTYVRTWDDYGNGEQRMLKPLDIAADLKRNRVYVVDEYDFKIKVFDTRGHYLFAFGSAGAEAHQFVTPFGIAVDQDGDIFITDTAKNQIKKFSPDGEFIASWGVWGDELGQFYNPKGITAINNDLLIVLDFGNHRAQVLTTDGKFLSTFGIDENPNEINALSRR
;
A
#
# COMPACT_ATOMS: atom_id res chain seq x y z
N MET A 1 7.61 32.45 26.19
CA MET A 1 7.07 31.22 25.54
C MET A 1 5.59 31.43 25.43
N PHE A 2 5.04 31.33 24.23
CA PHE A 2 3.63 31.60 23.98
C PHE A 2 2.88 30.30 23.80
N ILE A 3 1.71 30.21 24.42
CA ILE A 3 0.78 29.08 24.32
C ILE A 3 -0.59 29.67 24.01
N SER A 4 -1.24 29.20 22.96
CA SER A 4 -2.64 29.53 22.68
C SER A 4 -3.57 28.52 23.34
N ASP A 5 -4.80 28.93 23.62
CA ASP A 5 -5.86 28.04 24.08
C ASP A 5 -7.13 28.16 23.23
N ASN A 6 -7.95 27.11 23.27
CA ASN A 6 -9.19 27.05 22.51
C ASN A 6 -10.30 27.99 23.05
N SER A 7 -10.04 28.76 24.11
CA SER A 7 -10.95 29.83 24.57
C SER A 7 -10.74 31.16 23.84
N GLY A 8 -9.70 31.28 23.01
CA GLY A 8 -9.41 32.46 22.20
C GLY A 8 -8.28 33.35 22.74
N ARG A 9 -7.44 32.82 23.64
CA ARG A 9 -6.37 33.58 24.30
C ARG A 9 -4.98 33.08 23.94
N VAL A 10 -3.99 33.94 24.12
CA VAL A 10 -2.56 33.61 24.01
C VAL A 10 -1.87 34.01 25.31
N ALA A 11 -1.25 33.06 26.00
CA ALA A 11 -0.58 33.24 27.28
C ALA A 11 0.94 33.24 27.14
N ASN A 12 1.60 34.18 27.80
CA ASN A 12 3.06 34.36 27.81
C ASN A 12 3.67 33.77 29.09
N TYR A 13 4.70 32.94 28.96
CA TYR A 13 5.41 32.28 30.05
C TYR A 13 6.92 32.52 29.97
N SER A 14 7.50 32.94 31.08
CA SER A 14 8.95 33.03 31.29
C SER A 14 9.53 31.64 31.55
N LEU A 15 10.33 31.10 30.62
CA LEU A 15 11.07 29.85 30.84
C LEU A 15 12.19 30.02 31.88
N LYS A 16 12.70 31.24 32.08
CA LYS A 16 13.79 31.55 33.01
C LYS A 16 13.34 31.58 34.48
N SER A 17 12.18 32.19 34.76
CA SER A 17 11.57 32.19 36.11
C SER A 17 10.51 31.11 36.31
N ARG A 18 10.14 30.37 35.25
CA ARG A 18 9.11 29.32 35.24
C ARG A 18 7.73 29.82 35.70
N GLN A 19 7.39 31.04 35.28
CA GLN A 19 6.16 31.74 35.68
C GLN A 19 5.36 32.20 34.47
N PHE A 20 4.04 32.24 34.63
CA PHE A 20 3.14 33.04 33.81
C PHE A 20 3.54 34.52 33.90
N ILE A 21 3.47 35.22 32.77
CA ILE A 21 3.68 36.67 32.67
C ILE A 21 2.31 37.33 32.53
N GLU A 22 1.59 37.03 31.44
CA GLU A 22 0.32 37.63 31.09
C GLU A 22 -0.47 36.75 30.09
N SER A 23 -1.70 37.18 29.77
CA SER A 23 -2.51 36.56 28.71
C SER A 23 -3.25 37.62 27.91
N PHE A 24 -3.12 37.56 26.59
CA PHE A 24 -3.75 38.47 25.64
C PHE A 24 -5.17 37.99 25.28
N ASP A 25 -6.13 38.90 25.32
CA ASP A 25 -7.51 38.71 24.91
C ASP A 25 -7.86 39.77 23.86
N TYR A 26 -8.15 39.33 22.64
CA TYR A 26 -8.26 40.21 21.47
C TYR A 26 -9.67 40.78 21.28
N SER A 27 -10.62 40.43 22.15
CA SER A 27 -12.04 40.78 22.01
C SER A 27 -12.32 42.28 21.95
N GLU A 28 -11.74 43.08 22.85
CA GLU A 28 -11.94 44.54 22.89
C GLU A 28 -11.40 45.26 21.64
N SER A 29 -10.40 44.68 20.97
CA SER A 29 -9.83 45.22 19.73
C SER A 29 -10.66 44.91 18.46
N GLY A 30 -11.81 44.22 18.61
CA GLY A 30 -12.62 43.73 17.49
C GLY A 30 -11.99 42.55 16.74
N GLN A 31 -10.89 41.99 17.27
CA GLN A 31 -10.07 40.95 16.63
C GLN A 31 -10.12 39.62 17.39
N ALA A 32 -11.22 39.35 18.11
CA ALA A 32 -11.44 38.15 18.92
C ALA A 32 -11.02 36.85 18.18
N LEU A 33 -10.08 36.11 18.77
CA LEU A 33 -9.65 34.82 18.23
C LEU A 33 -10.71 33.74 18.54
N ARG A 34 -10.83 32.77 17.64
CA ARG A 34 -11.81 31.67 17.72
C ARG A 34 -11.10 30.37 17.38
N ILE A 35 -10.71 29.62 18.41
CA ILE A 35 -9.90 28.39 18.29
C ILE A 35 -8.53 28.68 17.61
N PRO A 36 -7.63 29.46 18.25
CA PRO A 36 -6.28 29.70 17.75
C PRO A 36 -5.37 28.48 17.96
N THR A 37 -5.26 27.58 16.97
CA THR A 37 -4.50 26.33 17.13
C THR A 37 -3.00 26.44 16.79
N GLY A 38 -2.59 27.44 16.02
CA GLY A 38 -1.22 27.60 15.55
C GLY A 38 -0.57 28.90 16.01
N LEU A 39 0.68 28.82 16.48
CA LEU A 39 1.52 29.97 16.86
C LEU A 39 2.93 29.85 16.29
N ALA A 40 3.47 30.97 15.82
CA ALA A 40 4.89 31.17 15.57
C ALA A 40 5.35 32.56 16.05
N VAL A 41 6.65 32.78 16.13
CA VAL A 41 7.26 34.08 16.48
C VAL A 41 8.22 34.49 15.37
N PHE A 42 8.11 35.74 14.91
CA PHE A 42 8.94 36.32 13.86
C PHE A 42 9.13 37.82 14.12
N ASP A 43 10.37 38.31 14.09
CA ASP A 43 10.70 39.75 14.15
C ASP A 43 9.96 40.52 15.28
N GLU A 44 10.03 39.97 16.50
CA GLU A 44 9.33 40.44 17.71
C GLU A 44 7.79 40.50 17.61
N GLN A 45 7.20 39.80 16.63
CA GLN A 45 5.76 39.64 16.43
C GLN A 45 5.30 38.19 16.62
N LEU A 46 4.06 38.02 17.08
CA LEU A 46 3.32 36.77 17.18
C LEU A 46 2.53 36.55 15.89
N VAL A 47 2.72 35.40 15.25
CA VAL A 47 1.94 34.94 14.09
C VAL A 47 0.93 33.90 14.56
N ILE A 48 -0.36 34.18 14.42
CA ILE A 48 -1.45 33.40 15.01
C ILE A 48 -2.35 32.85 13.90
N ALA A 49 -2.54 31.52 13.87
CA ALA A 49 -3.52 30.88 13.01
C ALA A 49 -4.89 30.81 13.73
N ASP A 50 -5.84 31.62 13.29
CA ASP A 50 -7.15 31.82 13.91
C ASP A 50 -8.21 30.94 13.20
N SER A 51 -8.20 29.64 13.54
CA SER A 51 -8.81 28.58 12.73
C SER A 51 -10.31 28.76 12.53
N GLY A 52 -11.05 29.03 13.61
CA GLY A 52 -12.51 29.21 13.59
C GLY A 52 -12.98 30.50 12.92
N ASN A 53 -12.06 31.43 12.61
CA ASN A 53 -12.32 32.63 11.82
C ASN A 53 -11.70 32.57 10.41
N ASN A 54 -10.97 31.50 10.06
CA ASN A 54 -10.35 31.27 8.75
C ASN A 54 -9.31 32.31 8.32
N ARG A 55 -8.47 32.77 9.25
CA ARG A 55 -7.56 33.90 9.01
C ARG A 55 -6.23 33.80 9.79
N ILE A 56 -5.28 34.66 9.46
CA ILE A 56 -4.05 34.89 10.21
C ILE A 56 -4.12 36.24 10.90
N VAL A 57 -3.70 36.29 12.16
CA VAL A 57 -3.56 37.52 12.95
C VAL A 57 -2.10 37.71 13.34
N ILE A 58 -1.59 38.94 13.18
CA ILE A 58 -0.26 39.36 13.61
C ILE A 58 -0.43 40.32 14.79
N ALA A 59 0.23 40.03 15.90
CA ALA A 59 0.36 40.93 17.03
C ALA A 59 1.84 41.22 17.33
N ASP A 60 2.15 42.31 18.02
CA ASP A 60 3.45 42.49 18.64
C ASP A 60 3.61 41.58 19.88
N ILE A 61 4.81 41.54 20.46
CA ILE A 61 5.15 40.68 21.60
C ILE A 61 4.31 41.00 22.86
N ASP A 62 3.79 42.23 22.94
CA ASP A 62 2.93 42.76 24.00
C ASP A 62 1.43 42.53 23.71
N GLY A 63 1.11 41.77 22.65
CA GLY A 63 -0.23 41.28 22.35
C GLY A 63 -1.16 42.25 21.62
N LYS A 64 -0.67 43.37 21.11
CA LYS A 64 -1.47 44.32 20.33
C LYS A 64 -1.45 43.93 18.84
N VAL A 65 -2.62 43.87 18.21
CA VAL A 65 -2.76 43.53 16.79
C VAL A 65 -2.10 44.58 15.89
N VAL A 66 -1.24 44.11 14.99
CA VAL A 66 -0.51 44.88 13.97
C VAL A 66 -1.15 44.70 12.59
N ASN A 67 -1.59 43.48 12.25
CA ASN A 67 -2.20 43.15 10.96
C ASN A 67 -3.12 41.91 11.08
N SER A 68 -4.04 41.71 10.14
CA SER A 68 -4.86 40.50 10.03
C SER A 68 -5.34 40.30 8.59
N TRP A 69 -5.25 39.09 8.03
CA TRP A 69 -5.72 38.78 6.68
C TRP A 69 -6.22 37.33 6.55
N GLY A 70 -6.96 37.08 5.47
CA GLY A 70 -7.54 35.78 5.15
C GLY A 70 -9.05 35.76 5.40
N ASP A 71 -9.77 35.14 4.47
CA ASP A 71 -11.21 34.93 4.47
C ASP A 71 -11.50 33.46 4.14
N TYR A 72 -12.69 32.98 4.51
CA TYR A 72 -13.12 31.61 4.17
C TYR A 72 -13.22 31.39 2.66
N GLY A 73 -12.49 30.41 2.14
CA GLY A 73 -12.60 29.96 0.76
C GLY A 73 -11.44 29.08 0.29
N SER A 74 -11.45 28.71 -1.00
CA SER A 74 -10.53 27.73 -1.59
C SER A 74 -9.60 28.30 -2.67
N TYR A 75 -9.72 29.57 -3.05
CA TYR A 75 -8.76 30.20 -3.97
C TYR A 75 -7.43 30.50 -3.25
N GLY A 76 -6.37 30.78 -4.01
CA GLY A 76 -5.08 31.22 -3.43
C GLY A 76 -5.26 32.49 -2.59
N GLY A 77 -4.70 32.51 -1.39
CA GLY A 77 -4.85 33.60 -0.41
C GLY A 77 -6.11 33.50 0.48
N GLN A 78 -7.09 32.66 0.15
CA GLN A 78 -8.20 32.31 1.05
C GLN A 78 -7.85 31.07 1.87
N LEU A 79 -8.43 30.92 3.06
CA LEU A 79 -8.11 29.85 4.02
C LEU A 79 -9.37 29.11 4.46
N ALA A 80 -9.24 27.87 4.91
CA ALA A 80 -10.32 27.08 5.49
C ALA A 80 -9.80 26.26 6.69
N SER A 81 -10.09 26.79 7.90
CA SER A 81 -9.56 26.34 9.20
C SER A 81 -8.03 26.21 9.25
N PRO A 82 -7.25 27.30 9.11
CA PRO A 82 -5.78 27.23 9.19
C PRO A 82 -5.34 26.68 10.56
N SER A 83 -4.57 25.58 10.59
CA SER A 83 -4.27 24.82 11.81
C SER A 83 -2.92 25.16 12.45
N ALA A 84 -1.92 25.45 11.62
CA ALA A 84 -0.53 25.61 12.06
C ALA A 84 0.20 26.61 11.18
N VAL A 85 1.24 27.23 11.75
CA VAL A 85 2.11 28.20 11.08
C VAL A 85 3.57 27.90 11.37
N ALA A 86 4.41 28.01 10.35
CA ALA A 86 5.87 27.95 10.45
C ALA A 86 6.49 29.11 9.65
N VAL A 87 7.70 29.53 10.00
CA VAL A 87 8.34 30.74 9.41
C VAL A 87 9.77 30.44 8.95
N PHE A 88 10.11 30.91 7.75
CA PHE A 88 11.48 30.89 7.22
C PHE A 88 11.76 32.17 6.45
N GLY A 89 12.95 32.77 6.65
CA GLY A 89 13.21 34.11 6.11
C GLY A 89 12.12 35.10 6.56
N SER A 90 11.53 35.84 5.62
CA SER A 90 10.34 36.68 5.81
C SER A 90 9.05 36.06 5.26
N THR A 91 8.99 34.73 5.16
CA THR A 91 7.87 33.97 4.59
C THR A 91 7.14 33.18 5.67
N PHE A 92 5.83 33.34 5.71
CA PHE A 92 4.94 32.59 6.60
C PHE A 92 4.32 31.43 5.82
N LEU A 93 4.51 30.21 6.33
CA LEU A 93 3.94 28.99 5.77
C LEU A 93 2.77 28.55 6.66
N ILE A 94 1.59 28.40 6.07
CA ILE A 94 0.32 28.11 6.76
C ILE A 94 -0.18 26.73 6.34
N ALA A 95 -0.60 25.93 7.32
CA ALA A 95 -1.36 24.70 7.09
C ALA A 95 -2.85 25.02 6.91
N ASP A 96 -3.35 24.87 5.69
CA ASP A 96 -4.71 25.23 5.28
C ASP A 96 -5.58 23.97 5.22
N THR A 97 -6.12 23.60 6.39
CA THR A 97 -6.58 22.25 6.75
C THR A 97 -7.68 21.70 5.85
N ILE A 98 -8.79 22.45 5.69
CA ILE A 98 -9.98 22.00 4.94
C ILE A 98 -9.81 22.21 3.42
N ASN A 99 -8.81 22.99 2.99
CA ASN A 99 -8.36 23.03 1.60
C ASN A 99 -7.24 22.03 1.29
N HIS A 100 -6.78 21.27 2.30
CA HIS A 100 -5.84 20.16 2.15
C HIS A 100 -4.49 20.56 1.52
N ARG A 101 -4.00 21.75 1.90
CA ARG A 101 -2.81 22.36 1.30
C ARG A 101 -1.98 23.11 2.32
N LEU A 102 -0.75 23.45 1.93
CA LEU A 102 0.01 24.53 2.54
C LEU A 102 -0.04 25.76 1.63
N GLN A 103 -0.01 26.95 2.24
CA GLN A 103 0.10 28.22 1.54
C GLN A 103 1.24 29.06 2.15
N ALA A 104 2.05 29.68 1.28
CA ALA A 104 3.14 30.57 1.64
C ALA A 104 2.74 32.03 1.37
N PHE A 105 2.99 32.90 2.35
CA PHE A 105 2.68 34.32 2.35
C PHE A 105 3.91 35.17 2.68
N SER A 106 3.95 36.41 2.20
CA SER A 106 4.91 37.42 2.68
C SER A 106 4.59 37.80 4.14
N SER A 107 5.54 38.43 4.82
CA SER A 107 5.31 39.01 6.16
C SER A 107 4.26 40.13 6.20
N ARG A 108 3.73 40.56 5.04
CA ARG A 108 2.60 41.51 4.93
C ARG A 108 1.25 40.82 4.71
N GLY A 109 1.24 39.51 4.49
CA GLY A 109 0.04 38.74 4.14
C GLY A 109 -0.24 38.61 2.65
N GLU A 110 0.70 38.97 1.78
CA GLU A 110 0.57 38.79 0.33
C GLU A 110 0.78 37.30 -0.02
N PHE A 111 -0.15 36.68 -0.74
CA PHE A 111 -0.01 35.29 -1.19
C PHE A 111 1.16 35.14 -2.18
N LEU A 112 2.00 34.12 -1.97
CA LEU A 112 3.19 33.84 -2.79
C LEU A 112 3.04 32.55 -3.62
N PHE A 113 2.73 31.43 -2.96
CA PHE A 113 2.54 30.12 -3.59
C PHE A 113 1.80 29.16 -2.66
N GLN A 114 1.35 28.02 -3.19
CA GLN A 114 0.70 26.94 -2.44
C GLN A 114 1.20 25.57 -2.92
N TRP A 115 1.00 24.51 -2.15
CA TRP A 115 1.02 23.13 -2.66
C TRP A 115 0.20 22.21 -1.75
N GLY A 116 -0.24 21.08 -2.28
CA GLY A 116 -1.21 20.22 -1.62
C GLY A 116 -2.56 20.20 -2.34
N ARG A 117 -3.32 19.14 -2.06
CA ARG A 117 -4.72 18.95 -2.41
C ARG A 117 -5.28 17.84 -1.53
N HIS A 118 -6.61 17.73 -1.41
CA HIS A 118 -7.23 16.56 -0.80
C HIS A 118 -6.79 15.34 -1.61
N PRO A 119 -6.18 14.33 -0.98
CA PRO A 119 -5.88 13.10 -1.69
C PRO A 119 -7.19 12.40 -2.06
N PRO A 120 -7.46 12.05 -3.33
CA PRO A 120 -8.59 11.20 -3.66
C PRO A 120 -8.59 9.84 -2.95
N THR A 121 -7.48 9.41 -2.35
CA THR A 121 -7.36 8.17 -1.57
C THR A 121 -6.61 8.36 -0.24
N ALA A 122 -7.12 7.81 0.86
CA ALA A 122 -6.51 8.00 2.19
C ALA A 122 -5.03 7.55 2.23
N HIS A 123 -4.23 8.29 2.98
CA HIS A 123 -2.77 8.14 3.13
C HIS A 123 -1.94 8.32 1.83
N GLU A 124 -2.50 8.86 0.75
CA GLU A 124 -1.79 9.25 -0.49
C GLU A 124 -0.89 10.48 -0.23
N GLY A 125 0.42 10.38 -0.53
CA GLY A 125 1.43 11.38 -0.17
C GLY A 125 1.86 12.31 -1.32
N HIS A 126 3.17 12.55 -1.43
CA HIS A 126 3.85 13.19 -2.56
C HIS A 126 3.28 14.55 -2.99
N GLY A 127 2.74 15.33 -2.03
CA GLY A 127 2.14 16.65 -2.33
C GLY A 127 0.62 16.60 -2.49
N ARG A 128 -0.03 15.52 -2.08
CA ARG A 128 -1.35 15.58 -1.43
C ARG A 128 -1.17 15.73 0.07
N ILE A 129 -2.10 16.41 0.75
CA ILE A 129 -1.97 16.73 2.16
C ILE A 129 -3.34 16.69 2.84
N HIS A 130 -3.72 15.58 3.45
CA HIS A 130 -5.06 15.40 4.04
C HIS A 130 -5.13 16.05 5.43
N TYR A 131 -5.86 17.17 5.55
CA TYR A 131 -6.04 17.87 6.82
C TYR A 131 -4.71 18.13 7.58
N PRO A 132 -3.75 18.88 6.99
CA PRO A 132 -2.49 19.20 7.67
C PRO A 132 -2.76 19.86 9.02
N SER A 133 -2.12 19.35 10.07
CA SER A 133 -2.41 19.70 11.47
C SER A 133 -1.21 20.26 12.22
N ALA A 134 0.02 19.95 11.78
CA ALA A 134 1.24 20.58 12.27
C ALA A 134 2.27 20.70 11.13
N ILE A 135 3.13 21.72 11.18
CA ILE A 135 4.19 21.95 10.20
C ILE A 135 5.49 22.40 10.87
N ALA A 136 6.62 22.02 10.28
CA ALA A 136 7.95 22.49 10.67
C ALA A 136 8.79 22.77 9.43
N VAL A 137 9.53 23.86 9.42
CA VAL A 137 10.40 24.25 8.29
C VAL A 137 11.86 24.31 8.72
N SER A 138 12.74 23.81 7.87
CA SER A 138 14.18 23.95 8.03
C SER A 138 14.62 25.41 7.93
N ARG A 139 15.71 25.78 8.63
CA ARG A 139 16.20 27.17 8.71
C ARG A 139 16.55 27.81 7.35
N SER A 140 16.77 27.00 6.32
CA SER A 140 17.03 27.43 4.93
C SER A 140 15.77 27.56 4.06
N GLY A 141 14.58 27.27 4.59
CA GLY A 141 13.31 27.23 3.83
C GLY A 141 13.13 26.03 2.90
N ARG A 142 14.21 25.31 2.56
CA ARG A 142 14.22 24.27 1.53
C ARG A 142 13.43 23.01 1.88
N ASN A 143 13.50 22.56 3.13
CA ASN A 143 12.83 21.35 3.59
C ASN A 143 11.69 21.70 4.54
N VAL A 144 10.52 21.10 4.34
CA VAL A 144 9.30 21.26 5.15
C VAL A 144 8.78 19.89 5.56
N MET A 145 8.55 19.70 6.85
CA MET A 145 7.82 18.56 7.39
C MET A 145 6.37 18.97 7.66
N VAL A 146 5.42 18.11 7.29
CA VAL A 146 3.98 18.32 7.49
C VAL A 146 3.40 17.08 8.14
N CYS A 147 2.69 17.24 9.24
CA CYS A 147 1.97 16.15 9.90
C CYS A 147 0.47 16.27 9.65
N GLU A 148 -0.16 15.13 9.48
CA GLU A 148 -1.55 14.96 9.08
C GLU A 148 -2.19 13.99 10.06
N THR A 149 -2.81 14.51 11.12
CA THR A 149 -3.27 13.69 12.26
C THR A 149 -4.32 12.65 11.83
N ILE A 150 -5.15 12.97 10.83
CA ILE A 150 -6.14 12.02 10.27
C ILE A 150 -5.46 10.88 9.52
N GLU A 151 -4.35 11.14 8.83
CA GLU A 151 -3.57 10.11 8.12
C GLU A 151 -2.57 9.38 9.04
N SER A 152 -2.49 9.78 10.32
CA SER A 152 -1.53 9.29 11.32
C SER A 152 -0.06 9.31 10.87
N ARG A 153 0.33 10.29 10.03
CA ARG A 153 1.66 10.37 9.40
C ARG A 153 2.27 11.78 9.44
N CYS A 154 3.53 11.86 9.03
CA CYS A 154 4.13 13.12 8.57
C CYS A 154 4.92 12.93 7.26
N GLN A 155 4.72 13.83 6.30
CA GLN A 155 5.48 13.94 5.05
C GLN A 155 6.69 14.88 5.20
N MET A 156 7.73 14.67 4.39
CA MET A 156 8.91 15.55 4.30
C MET A 156 9.12 16.01 2.85
N PHE A 157 8.79 17.26 2.57
CA PHE A 157 9.08 17.95 1.32
C PHE A 157 10.53 18.46 1.33
N ARG A 158 11.23 18.33 0.21
CA ARG A 158 12.66 18.70 0.07
C ARG A 158 12.89 19.62 -1.12
N ASP A 159 13.78 20.58 -0.93
CA ASP A 159 14.09 21.69 -1.85
C ASP A 159 12.88 22.38 -2.51
N ILE A 160 11.87 22.74 -1.70
CA ILE A 160 10.63 23.42 -2.12
C ILE A 160 10.85 24.80 -2.77
N THR A 161 12.10 25.29 -2.83
CA THR A 161 12.49 26.52 -3.52
C THR A 161 12.88 26.32 -4.99
N GLN A 162 12.86 25.08 -5.50
CA GLN A 162 13.23 24.74 -6.89
C GLN A 162 12.24 23.79 -7.58
N ASP A 163 11.05 23.56 -7.02
CA ASP A 163 10.04 22.65 -7.58
C ASP A 163 8.88 23.43 -8.24
N ASP A 164 8.96 23.61 -9.56
CA ASP A 164 7.97 24.32 -10.37
C ASP A 164 6.55 23.73 -10.27
N ARG A 165 6.41 22.48 -9.82
CA ARG A 165 5.10 21.80 -9.67
C ARG A 165 4.28 22.40 -8.53
N ILE A 166 4.92 23.02 -7.53
CA ILE A 166 4.28 23.64 -6.36
C ILE A 166 3.18 24.60 -6.81
N ALA A 167 3.50 25.57 -7.66
CA ALA A 167 2.56 26.59 -8.15
C ALA A 167 1.47 26.06 -9.11
N SER A 168 1.46 24.76 -9.45
CA SER A 168 0.61 24.19 -10.52
C SER A 168 -0.59 23.34 -10.03
N VAL A 169 -0.84 23.25 -8.73
CA VAL A 169 -2.02 22.52 -8.21
C VAL A 169 -3.33 23.23 -8.53
N SER A 170 -4.29 22.48 -9.09
CA SER A 170 -5.61 22.97 -9.50
C SER A 170 -6.42 23.55 -8.34
N ASP A 171 -6.84 24.81 -8.48
CA ASP A 171 -7.66 25.57 -7.52
C ASP A 171 -9.11 25.04 -7.35
N SER A 172 -9.50 24.01 -8.09
CA SER A 172 -10.84 23.42 -8.00
C SER A 172 -10.91 22.35 -6.91
N SER A 173 -11.87 22.49 -6.00
CA SER A 173 -12.11 21.52 -4.92
C SER A 173 -12.50 20.13 -5.43
N TRP A 174 -12.30 19.12 -4.58
CA TRP A 174 -12.44 17.71 -4.95
C TRP A 174 -13.89 17.22 -5.08
N TRP A 175 -14.86 17.95 -4.52
CA TRP A 175 -16.27 17.54 -4.39
C TRP A 175 -17.15 17.74 -5.64
N GLU A 176 -16.59 17.98 -6.83
CA GLU A 176 -17.35 18.48 -7.99
C GLU A 176 -17.52 17.53 -9.23
N LYS A 177 -16.90 16.34 -9.31
CA LYS A 177 -16.81 15.56 -10.59
C LYS A 177 -16.93 14.01 -10.44
N ALA A 178 -17.51 13.28 -11.41
CA ALA A 178 -17.82 11.83 -11.28
C ALA A 178 -18.04 10.94 -12.55
N THR A 179 -17.89 9.61 -12.39
CA THR A 179 -18.55 8.42 -13.05
C THR A 179 -17.84 7.42 -14.05
N ARG A 180 -17.91 6.09 -13.72
CA ARG A 180 -17.95 4.81 -14.56
C ARG A 180 -16.86 3.67 -14.40
N PHE A 181 -16.65 2.79 -15.42
CA PHE A 181 -16.60 1.27 -15.39
C PHE A 181 -15.92 0.63 -16.67
N HIS A 182 -15.61 -0.67 -16.96
CA HIS A 182 -15.54 -2.07 -16.38
C HIS A 182 -14.71 -3.03 -17.38
N TYR A 183 -14.34 -4.37 -17.34
CA TYR A 183 -14.29 -5.64 -16.47
C TYR A 183 -13.42 -6.86 -17.09
N GLY A 184 -12.47 -7.58 -16.42
CA GLY A 184 -12.16 -9.08 -16.46
C GLY A 184 -11.13 -10.04 -17.24
N THR A 185 -9.98 -10.49 -16.65
CA THR A 185 -9.42 -11.92 -16.47
C THR A 185 -8.69 -12.90 -17.50
N LYS A 186 -7.53 -13.59 -17.14
CA LYS A 186 -6.91 -14.98 -17.48
C LYS A 186 -5.62 -15.45 -16.70
N GLY A 187 -5.71 -15.85 -15.42
CA GLY A 187 -4.54 -15.83 -14.51
C GLY A 187 -3.52 -17.00 -14.40
N THR A 188 -2.31 -16.73 -13.85
CA THR A 188 -1.25 -17.73 -13.52
C THR A 188 -0.47 -17.51 -12.20
N THR A 189 -0.74 -16.44 -11.46
CA THR A 189 0.05 -15.92 -10.32
C THR A 189 -0.76 -15.78 -9.01
N VAL A 190 -0.09 -15.49 -7.89
CA VAL A 190 -0.63 -15.35 -6.53
C VAL A 190 -0.06 -14.12 -5.81
N ALA A 191 -0.84 -13.50 -4.92
CA ALA A 191 -0.33 -12.48 -4.01
C ALA A 191 -1.06 -12.50 -2.65
N ALA A 192 -0.33 -12.14 -1.60
CA ALA A 192 -0.84 -11.69 -0.30
C ALA A 192 -0.10 -10.41 0.09
N CYS A 193 -0.63 -9.68 1.08
CA CYS A 193 0.08 -8.53 1.64
C CYS A 193 0.89 -8.99 2.89
N SER A 194 2.17 -8.59 2.93
CA SER A 194 3.16 -9.06 3.90
C SER A 194 3.94 -7.89 4.52
N GLY A 195 3.23 -7.03 5.24
CA GLY A 195 3.83 -5.94 6.01
C GLY A 195 4.86 -6.46 7.02
N CYS A 196 6.13 -6.10 6.85
CA CYS A 196 7.20 -6.48 7.77
C CYS A 196 7.15 -5.63 9.05
N HIS A 197 7.16 -6.27 10.23
CA HIS A 197 7.29 -5.60 11.52
C HIS A 197 8.63 -5.90 12.22
N GLY A 198 9.05 -4.95 13.08
CA GLY A 198 10.26 -5.05 13.89
C GLY A 198 9.99 -4.51 15.28
N GLY A 199 9.57 -5.40 16.20
CA GLY A 199 9.20 -5.03 17.56
C GLY A 199 10.41 -4.81 18.49
N TRP A 200 10.29 -3.86 19.41
CA TRP A 200 11.14 -3.77 20.60
C TRP A 200 10.32 -4.17 21.83
N GLY A 201 10.82 -5.13 22.63
CA GLY A 201 10.01 -5.76 23.68
C GLY A 201 10.82 -6.50 24.75
N GLU A 202 11.70 -5.80 25.47
CA GLU A 202 12.27 -6.34 26.72
C GLU A 202 11.36 -6.03 27.92
N LYS A 203 11.19 -7.03 28.80
CA LYS A 203 10.23 -6.99 29.91
C LYS A 203 10.87 -6.49 31.21
N ALA A 204 10.68 -5.22 31.53
CA ALA A 204 10.87 -4.73 32.89
C ALA A 204 9.73 -5.23 33.81
N LYS A 205 10.07 -5.93 34.90
CA LYS A 205 9.11 -6.27 35.97
C LYS A 205 8.98 -5.09 36.95
N PRO A 206 7.78 -4.76 37.45
CA PRO A 206 7.62 -3.81 38.55
C PRO A 206 8.02 -4.44 39.89
N THR A 207 8.60 -3.63 40.78
CA THR A 207 8.75 -3.92 42.22
C THR A 207 7.99 -2.88 43.03
N GLU A 208 7.49 -3.28 44.20
CA GLU A 208 6.44 -2.56 44.94
C GLU A 208 6.97 -1.40 45.80
N SER A 209 6.13 -0.36 46.01
CA SER A 209 5.65 0.02 47.36
C SER A 209 4.75 1.29 47.38
N ALA A 210 3.81 1.32 48.34
CA ALA A 210 3.13 2.50 48.93
C ALA A 210 2.45 3.54 47.98
N SER A 211 1.12 3.54 47.75
CA SER A 211 0.00 3.98 48.64
C SER A 211 -0.19 5.52 48.74
N LEU A 212 -1.39 6.12 48.76
CA LEU A 212 -2.77 5.65 48.97
C LEU A 212 -3.79 6.32 48.02
N GLU A 213 -4.92 5.61 47.77
CA GLU A 213 -6.35 6.06 47.65
C GLU A 213 -6.76 7.31 46.81
N LYS A 214 -7.95 7.37 46.19
CA LYS A 214 -9.22 6.64 46.42
C LYS A 214 -10.03 6.38 45.12
N SER A 215 -10.99 5.45 45.18
CA SER A 215 -11.80 4.91 44.06
C SER A 215 -12.88 5.88 43.52
N VAL A 216 -13.55 5.66 42.36
CA VAL A 216 -14.64 4.68 42.03
C VAL A 216 -15.08 4.91 40.54
N PRO A 217 -15.56 3.96 39.70
CA PRO A 217 -15.47 2.47 39.67
C PRO A 217 -15.13 1.84 38.27
N ASP A 218 -14.89 0.52 38.27
CA ASP A 218 -14.53 -0.32 37.12
C ASP A 218 -15.63 -0.59 36.07
N ARG A 219 -15.92 0.36 35.16
CA ARG A 219 -16.67 0.05 33.91
C ARG A 219 -16.16 0.69 32.61
N LEU A 220 -15.47 1.83 32.66
CA LEU A 220 -14.99 2.53 31.45
C LEU A 220 -13.64 2.02 30.94
N SER A 221 -12.72 1.63 31.83
CA SER A 221 -11.40 1.09 31.47
C SER A 221 -11.51 -0.17 30.61
N SER A 222 -12.42 -1.09 30.95
CA SER A 222 -12.68 -2.33 30.19
C SER A 222 -13.45 -2.12 28.88
N LEU A 223 -14.00 -0.92 28.64
CA LEU A 223 -14.64 -0.53 27.38
C LEU A 223 -13.64 0.18 26.46
N LEU A 224 -12.93 1.19 26.96
CA LEU A 224 -11.91 1.91 26.19
C LEU A 224 -10.72 1.02 25.80
N ILE A 225 -10.32 0.06 26.65
CA ILE A 225 -9.31 -0.96 26.28
C ILE A 225 -9.89 -1.97 25.26
N LYS A 226 -11.20 -2.14 25.15
CA LYS A 226 -11.81 -2.94 24.07
C LYS A 226 -11.91 -2.16 22.76
N GLU A 227 -12.29 -0.89 22.80
CA GLU A 227 -12.44 -0.05 21.61
C GLU A 227 -11.08 0.31 21.00
N ALA A 228 -10.09 0.70 21.82
CA ALA A 228 -8.73 0.95 21.34
C ALA A 228 -8.05 -0.30 20.74
N ASN A 229 -8.32 -1.50 21.28
CA ASN A 229 -7.87 -2.74 20.65
C ASN A 229 -8.72 -3.12 19.42
N ALA A 230 -10.00 -2.73 19.32
CA ALA A 230 -10.86 -3.07 18.20
C ALA A 230 -10.51 -2.33 16.90
N ASP A 231 -10.04 -1.08 16.99
CA ASP A 231 -9.55 -0.33 15.83
C ASP A 231 -8.13 -0.74 15.43
N ILE A 232 -7.25 -1.05 16.40
CA ILE A 232 -5.94 -1.69 16.12
C ILE A 232 -6.15 -3.04 15.44
N ASP A 233 -7.02 -3.90 16.00
CA ASP A 233 -7.46 -5.17 15.39
C ASP A 233 -7.96 -4.95 13.95
N THR A 234 -8.45 -3.77 13.58
CA THR A 234 -9.08 -3.52 12.25
C THR A 234 -8.10 -2.96 11.22
N TYR A 235 -7.01 -2.33 11.66
CA TYR A 235 -5.88 -2.02 10.78
C TYR A 235 -5.05 -3.28 10.45
N ASP A 236 -4.79 -4.14 11.44
CA ASP A 236 -4.14 -5.45 11.26
C ASP A 236 -4.91 -6.37 10.29
N LYS A 237 -6.24 -6.24 10.22
CA LYS A 237 -7.06 -7.05 9.30
C LYS A 237 -6.74 -6.80 7.83
N LEU A 238 -6.67 -5.55 7.37
CA LEU A 238 -6.59 -5.28 5.93
C LEU A 238 -5.26 -5.75 5.31
N VAL A 239 -4.18 -5.69 6.07
CA VAL A 239 -2.82 -6.06 5.64
C VAL A 239 -2.58 -7.58 5.67
N HIS A 240 -3.39 -8.37 6.39
CA HIS A 240 -3.17 -9.82 6.51
C HIS A 240 -4.41 -10.71 6.26
N GLU A 241 -5.61 -10.15 6.03
CA GLU A 241 -6.81 -10.91 5.69
C GLU A 241 -7.03 -11.10 4.18
N TYR A 242 -6.30 -10.48 3.25
CA TYR A 242 -6.59 -10.62 1.81
C TYR A 242 -5.51 -11.36 1.00
N PHE A 243 -5.99 -12.20 0.08
CA PHE A 243 -5.18 -13.08 -0.76
C PHE A 243 -5.86 -13.23 -2.13
N ALA A 244 -5.08 -13.10 -3.21
CA ALA A 244 -5.60 -13.18 -4.58
C ALA A 244 -4.88 -14.29 -5.37
N VAL A 245 -5.68 -15.13 -6.02
CA VAL A 245 -5.23 -16.14 -6.99
C VAL A 245 -5.72 -15.71 -8.36
N SER A 246 -4.86 -15.77 -9.36
CA SER A 246 -5.29 -15.64 -10.74
C SER A 246 -5.35 -17.03 -11.40
N GLU A 247 -6.41 -17.27 -12.16
CA GLU A 247 -6.95 -18.57 -12.54
C GLU A 247 -7.05 -18.70 -14.07
N PRO A 248 -6.42 -19.70 -14.73
CA PRO A 248 -6.23 -19.65 -16.17
C PRO A 248 -7.46 -20.06 -17.00
N ASP A 249 -8.36 -20.88 -16.47
CA ASP A 249 -9.31 -21.60 -17.33
C ASP A 249 -10.65 -20.90 -17.52
N THR A 250 -11.31 -20.46 -16.44
CA THR A 250 -12.52 -19.63 -16.57
C THR A 250 -12.21 -18.22 -17.06
N HIS A 251 -10.95 -17.82 -16.94
CA HIS A 251 -10.65 -16.42 -16.80
C HIS A 251 -9.83 -16.09 -15.52
N SER A 252 -10.32 -16.43 -14.34
CA SER A 252 -10.48 -15.34 -13.36
C SER A 252 -9.28 -14.73 -12.59
N VAL A 253 -9.53 -13.66 -11.83
CA VAL A 253 -8.80 -13.41 -10.57
C VAL A 253 -9.81 -13.61 -9.44
N LEU A 254 -9.51 -14.54 -8.55
CA LEU A 254 -10.27 -14.89 -7.36
C LEU A 254 -9.67 -14.15 -6.17
N LEU A 255 -10.46 -13.29 -5.52
CA LEU A 255 -10.10 -12.69 -4.25
C LEU A 255 -10.68 -13.51 -3.10
N PHE A 256 -9.87 -13.77 -2.09
CA PHE A 256 -10.24 -14.48 -0.87
C PHE A 256 -9.89 -13.65 0.38
N LEU A 257 -10.65 -13.92 1.45
CA LEU A 257 -10.42 -13.45 2.80
C LEU A 257 -9.80 -14.58 3.65
N LEU A 258 -8.50 -14.53 3.90
CA LEU A 258 -7.83 -15.28 4.97
C LEU A 258 -8.27 -14.75 6.34
N LYS A 259 -8.18 -15.58 7.38
CA LYS A 259 -8.24 -15.15 8.78
C LYS A 259 -7.07 -15.79 9.54
N PRO A 260 -5.88 -15.16 9.52
CA PRO A 260 -4.63 -15.81 9.93
C PRO A 260 -4.60 -16.22 11.42
N HIS A 261 -5.44 -15.62 12.27
CA HIS A 261 -5.53 -15.96 13.69
C HIS A 261 -6.38 -17.22 14.00
N GLU A 262 -7.06 -17.82 13.02
CA GLU A 262 -7.83 -19.07 13.21
C GLU A 262 -6.88 -20.28 13.36
N LYS A 263 -6.50 -20.60 14.61
CA LYS A 263 -5.44 -21.56 15.02
C LYS A 263 -5.58 -23.04 14.55
N ARG A 264 -6.51 -23.36 13.66
CA ARG A 264 -6.65 -24.68 13.00
C ARG A 264 -7.22 -24.51 11.60
N GLY A 265 -6.41 -24.81 10.59
CA GLY A 265 -6.84 -24.91 9.19
C GLY A 265 -7.39 -23.60 8.63
N VAL A 266 -6.52 -22.63 8.35
CA VAL A 266 -6.90 -21.37 7.71
C VAL A 266 -7.59 -21.70 6.39
N LYS A 267 -8.91 -21.44 6.32
CA LYS A 267 -9.73 -21.67 5.14
C LYS A 267 -10.16 -20.33 4.54
N PRO A 268 -9.43 -19.80 3.54
CA PRO A 268 -9.79 -18.55 2.90
C PRO A 268 -11.23 -18.56 2.37
N LYS A 269 -11.99 -17.51 2.69
CA LYS A 269 -13.39 -17.35 2.28
C LYS A 269 -13.41 -16.57 0.98
N PHE A 270 -14.00 -17.12 -0.08
CA PHE A 270 -14.11 -16.43 -1.36
C PHE A 270 -14.89 -15.11 -1.22
N VAL A 271 -14.35 -14.01 -1.75
CA VAL A 271 -14.91 -12.66 -1.65
C VAL A 271 -15.56 -12.24 -2.97
N THR A 272 -14.79 -12.29 -4.06
CA THR A 272 -15.27 -11.91 -5.40
C THR A 272 -14.38 -12.46 -6.51
N ARG A 273 -14.95 -12.54 -7.72
CA ARG A 273 -14.29 -12.97 -8.96
C ARG A 273 -14.21 -11.79 -9.91
N MET A 274 -13.01 -11.36 -10.26
CA MET A 274 -12.78 -10.12 -11.00
C MET A 274 -12.82 -10.25 -12.53
N GLY A 275 -13.83 -10.93 -13.12
CA GLY A 275 -14.50 -10.41 -14.35
C GLY A 275 -14.77 -11.23 -15.65
N GLY A 276 -14.24 -12.44 -15.89
CA GLY A 276 -14.54 -13.34 -17.05
C GLY A 276 -14.00 -12.95 -18.47
N ARG A 277 -13.39 -13.90 -19.21
CA ARG A 277 -12.69 -13.81 -20.54
C ARG A 277 -13.02 -12.65 -21.52
N GLY A 278 -12.00 -11.97 -22.09
CA GLY A 278 -12.16 -11.08 -23.27
C GLY A 278 -10.97 -10.15 -23.59
N THR A 279 -11.15 -9.18 -24.51
CA THR A 279 -10.10 -8.21 -24.94
C THR A 279 -10.45 -6.72 -24.72
N GLU A 280 -11.74 -6.37 -24.61
CA GLU A 280 -12.24 -5.04 -24.19
C GLU A 280 -11.67 -4.62 -22.82
N TYR A 281 -11.80 -3.36 -22.40
CA TYR A 281 -11.16 -2.92 -21.15
C TYR A 281 -11.67 -3.63 -19.89
N GLY A 282 -10.79 -3.68 -18.90
CA GLY A 282 -10.82 -4.62 -17.80
C GLY A 282 -10.58 -6.08 -18.22
N LYS A 283 -11.01 -6.52 -19.42
CA LYS A 283 -10.86 -7.93 -19.77
C LYS A 283 -9.40 -8.35 -19.78
N MET A 284 -9.10 -9.63 -19.68
CA MET A 284 -7.72 -10.09 -19.78
C MET A 284 -7.61 -11.35 -20.66
N ILE A 285 -6.40 -11.72 -21.10
CA ILE A 285 -6.18 -12.90 -21.96
C ILE A 285 -5.06 -13.82 -21.44
N GLN A 286 -4.07 -13.33 -20.69
CA GLN A 286 -3.07 -14.10 -19.93
C GLN A 286 -2.46 -13.31 -18.72
N PRO A 287 -3.19 -12.93 -17.66
CA PRO A 287 -2.60 -12.33 -16.46
C PRO A 287 -1.67 -13.21 -15.64
N SER A 288 -0.72 -12.51 -15.05
CA SER A 288 0.66 -12.98 -14.88
C SER A 288 1.36 -12.37 -13.66
N GLY A 289 0.95 -11.17 -13.24
CA GLY A 289 1.32 -10.52 -11.98
C GLY A 289 0.08 -9.99 -11.26
N ILE A 290 0.01 -10.13 -9.93
CA ILE A 290 -0.95 -9.44 -9.07
C ILE A 290 -0.14 -8.58 -8.09
N LEU A 291 -0.56 -7.34 -7.90
CA LEU A 291 -0.07 -6.48 -6.83
C LEU A 291 -1.28 -5.85 -6.13
N PHE A 292 -1.34 -5.95 -4.80
CA PHE A 292 -2.31 -5.19 -4.01
C PHE A 292 -1.84 -3.74 -3.86
N ASP A 293 -2.75 -2.78 -3.98
CA ASP A 293 -2.47 -1.43 -3.50
C ASP A 293 -2.55 -1.43 -1.95
N PRO A 294 -1.50 -1.05 -1.21
CA PRO A 294 -1.49 -1.12 0.25
C PRO A 294 -2.33 -0.02 0.92
N HIS A 295 -2.93 0.90 0.15
CA HIS A 295 -3.70 2.04 0.64
C HIS A 295 -5.16 2.05 0.14
N LYS A 296 -5.52 1.13 -0.77
CA LYS A 296 -6.83 1.08 -1.43
C LYS A 296 -7.33 -0.37 -1.50
N PRO A 297 -8.66 -0.62 -1.51
CA PRO A 297 -9.20 -1.92 -1.88
C PRO A 297 -9.14 -2.11 -3.41
N THR A 298 -7.94 -2.02 -3.99
CA THR A 298 -7.67 -2.27 -5.41
C THR A 298 -6.54 -3.29 -5.58
N ILE A 299 -6.61 -4.07 -6.65
CA ILE A 299 -5.49 -4.89 -7.14
C ILE A 299 -5.11 -4.43 -8.55
N TRP A 300 -3.81 -4.29 -8.78
CA TRP A 300 -3.24 -4.29 -10.12
C TRP A 300 -3.04 -5.73 -10.59
N VAL A 301 -3.39 -5.98 -11.84
CA VAL A 301 -3.21 -7.28 -12.48
C VAL A 301 -2.55 -7.06 -13.84
N SER A 302 -1.30 -7.51 -13.99
CA SER A 302 -0.61 -7.58 -15.27
C SER A 302 -1.22 -8.65 -16.14
N ASP A 303 -1.45 -8.35 -17.41
CA ASP A 303 -2.05 -9.18 -18.46
C ASP A 303 -1.15 -9.23 -19.70
N LYS A 304 -0.33 -10.28 -19.79
CA LYS A 304 0.48 -10.60 -20.96
C LYS A 304 -0.37 -10.73 -22.23
N GLY A 305 -1.59 -11.24 -22.13
CA GLY A 305 -2.42 -11.59 -23.28
C GLY A 305 -3.06 -10.41 -24.02
N ASN A 306 -3.27 -9.26 -23.36
CA ASN A 306 -3.61 -7.99 -24.01
C ASN A 306 -2.52 -6.92 -23.80
N LEU A 307 -1.30 -7.32 -23.40
CA LEU A 307 -0.13 -6.46 -23.22
C LEU A 307 -0.42 -5.19 -22.38
N ARG A 308 -0.96 -5.39 -21.17
CA ARG A 308 -1.37 -4.28 -20.29
C ARG A 308 -1.40 -4.69 -18.83
N SER A 309 -1.33 -3.72 -17.91
CA SER A 309 -1.71 -3.94 -16.50
C SER A 309 -2.99 -3.18 -16.16
N GLN A 310 -3.83 -3.73 -15.28
CA GLN A 310 -5.19 -3.23 -15.05
C GLN A 310 -5.56 -3.23 -13.57
N GLU A 311 -6.19 -2.14 -13.13
CA GLU A 311 -6.60 -1.94 -11.74
C GLU A 311 -8.07 -2.35 -11.54
N PHE A 312 -8.33 -3.13 -10.49
CA PHE A 312 -9.66 -3.57 -10.10
C PHE A 312 -9.94 -3.25 -8.63
N ALA A 313 -10.93 -2.41 -8.36
CA ALA A 313 -11.47 -2.18 -7.03
C ALA A 313 -12.38 -3.32 -6.58
N PHE A 314 -12.46 -3.58 -5.28
CA PHE A 314 -13.34 -4.60 -4.69
C PHE A 314 -14.04 -4.11 -3.41
N SER A 315 -15.21 -4.66 -3.12
CA SER A 315 -15.85 -4.48 -1.80
C SER A 315 -15.17 -5.35 -0.75
N GLN A 316 -14.87 -4.76 0.41
CA GLN A 316 -14.26 -5.47 1.54
C GLN A 316 -15.27 -6.34 2.31
N THR A 317 -16.58 -6.15 2.15
CA THR A 317 -17.60 -6.87 2.92
C THR A 317 -17.79 -8.32 2.44
N PRO A 318 -17.52 -9.35 3.27
CA PRO A 318 -17.76 -10.75 2.90
C PRO A 318 -19.27 -11.06 2.88
N VAL A 319 -19.75 -11.81 1.88
CA VAL A 319 -21.16 -12.21 1.81
C VAL A 319 -21.43 -13.35 2.78
N ILE A 320 -22.28 -13.10 3.79
CA ILE A 320 -22.80 -14.16 4.67
C ILE A 320 -23.93 -14.88 3.93
N ALA A 321 -23.62 -16.05 3.36
CA ALA A 321 -24.56 -16.89 2.63
C ALA A 321 -25.52 -17.64 3.58
N ASN A 322 -26.48 -16.91 4.16
CA ASN A 322 -27.63 -17.48 4.87
C ASN A 322 -28.79 -17.69 3.90
N ASP A 323 -28.94 -18.89 3.34
CA ASP A 323 -30.16 -19.69 3.55
C ASP A 323 -29.96 -21.18 3.20
N ARG A 324 -30.84 -22.04 3.72
CA ARG A 324 -30.93 -23.48 3.44
C ARG A 324 -32.23 -23.81 2.71
N SER A 325 -32.36 -23.52 1.42
CA SER A 325 -33.46 -24.06 0.62
C SER A 325 -33.14 -24.23 -0.88
N SER A 326 -33.79 -25.24 -1.48
CA SER A 326 -33.83 -25.54 -2.93
C SER A 326 -32.48 -25.59 -3.67
N TRP A 327 -31.85 -26.77 -3.69
CA TRP A 327 -30.95 -27.17 -4.78
C TRP A 327 -31.34 -28.57 -5.28
N THR A 328 -31.80 -28.65 -6.53
CA THR A 328 -32.05 -29.90 -7.25
C THR A 328 -31.63 -29.69 -8.71
N PRO A 329 -30.52 -30.30 -9.17
CA PRO A 329 -30.06 -30.10 -10.53
C PRO A 329 -30.91 -30.89 -11.53
N SER A 330 -31.32 -30.24 -12.61
CA SER A 330 -31.69 -30.89 -13.87
C SER A 330 -30.53 -30.72 -14.85
N GLU A 331 -30.10 -31.82 -15.48
CA GLU A 331 -28.93 -31.82 -16.37
C GLU A 331 -29.10 -30.90 -17.60
N GLY A 332 -27.99 -30.42 -18.16
CA GLY A 332 -27.95 -29.97 -19.56
C GLY A 332 -28.21 -28.48 -19.85
N GLN A 333 -27.64 -27.53 -19.09
CA GLN A 333 -27.57 -26.14 -19.54
C GLN A 333 -26.33 -25.37 -19.05
N TYR A 334 -25.25 -25.41 -19.83
CA TYR A 334 -24.00 -24.64 -19.62
C TYR A 334 -24.14 -23.12 -19.92
N ASN A 335 -25.30 -22.52 -19.63
CA ASN A 335 -25.61 -21.11 -19.89
C ASN A 335 -26.60 -20.54 -18.85
N ALA A 336 -26.32 -20.75 -17.56
CA ALA A 336 -27.09 -20.15 -16.47
C ALA A 336 -26.47 -18.82 -16.01
N LYS A 337 -27.29 -17.76 -15.91
CA LYS A 337 -26.88 -16.52 -15.24
C LYS A 337 -26.65 -16.82 -13.75
N MET A 338 -25.47 -16.49 -13.22
CA MET A 338 -25.31 -16.36 -11.78
C MET A 338 -26.25 -15.26 -11.28
N SER A 339 -27.07 -15.57 -10.28
CA SER A 339 -28.00 -14.61 -9.66
C SER A 339 -27.23 -13.55 -8.86
N SER A 340 -27.83 -12.36 -8.75
CA SER A 340 -27.18 -11.17 -8.21
C SER A 340 -27.08 -11.19 -6.67
N GLY A 341 -26.00 -11.80 -6.16
CA GLY A 341 -25.75 -11.94 -4.72
C GLY A 341 -24.27 -12.15 -4.39
N SER A 342 -23.38 -11.28 -4.89
CA SER A 342 -21.93 -11.37 -4.69
C SER A 342 -21.29 -10.01 -4.38
N GLY A 343 -20.15 -10.02 -3.70
CA GLY A 343 -19.33 -8.83 -3.48
C GLY A 343 -18.86 -8.25 -4.81
N SER A 344 -19.06 -6.96 -5.03
CA SER A 344 -18.74 -6.31 -6.31
C SER A 344 -17.23 -6.11 -6.48
N SER A 345 -16.72 -6.54 -7.63
CA SER A 345 -15.45 -6.06 -8.20
C SER A 345 -15.73 -5.09 -9.34
N LYS A 346 -14.88 -4.09 -9.51
CA LYS A 346 -15.00 -3.00 -10.50
C LYS A 346 -13.64 -2.78 -11.14
N PHE A 347 -13.53 -2.91 -12.46
CA PHE A 347 -12.37 -2.35 -13.18
C PHE A 347 -12.35 -0.81 -13.11
N VAL A 348 -11.15 -0.27 -12.89
CA VAL A 348 -10.86 1.15 -12.67
C VAL A 348 -10.14 1.76 -13.88
N ARG A 349 -8.95 1.25 -14.24
CA ARG A 349 -8.10 1.76 -15.34
C ARG A 349 -7.18 0.67 -15.91
N ALA A 350 -6.63 0.93 -17.10
CA ALA A 350 -5.72 0.04 -17.82
C ALA A 350 -4.53 0.83 -18.38
N ASN A 351 -3.31 0.33 -18.18
CA ASN A 351 -2.09 0.89 -18.76
C ASN A 351 -1.57 -0.09 -19.82
N VAL A 352 -1.63 0.32 -21.08
CA VAL A 352 -1.33 -0.52 -22.26
C VAL A 352 0.12 -0.33 -22.71
N TYR A 353 0.76 -1.42 -23.12
CA TYR A 353 2.18 -1.48 -23.48
C TYR A 353 2.41 -1.81 -24.97
N ARG A 354 3.66 -1.77 -25.42
CA ARG A 354 4.03 -1.91 -26.84
C ARG A 354 4.31 -3.37 -27.23
N PRO A 355 3.62 -3.95 -28.23
CA PRO A 355 3.95 -5.28 -28.75
C PRO A 355 5.34 -5.33 -29.38
N ASN A 356 6.10 -6.36 -29.05
CA ASN A 356 7.48 -6.58 -29.51
C ASN A 356 7.59 -6.82 -31.04
N ASP A 357 6.53 -7.36 -31.65
CA ASP A 357 6.43 -7.74 -33.06
C ASP A 357 5.99 -6.60 -34.00
N MET A 358 5.62 -5.43 -33.46
CA MET A 358 5.06 -4.29 -34.20
C MET A 358 6.11 -3.29 -34.75
N ILE A 359 7.38 -3.70 -34.90
CA ILE A 359 8.47 -2.85 -35.40
C ILE A 359 8.29 -2.45 -36.88
N ASP A 360 7.62 -3.26 -37.71
CA ASP A 360 7.36 -2.97 -39.13
C ASP A 360 5.91 -3.22 -39.55
N LYS A 361 5.04 -2.19 -39.38
CA LYS A 361 4.12 -1.67 -40.42
C LYS A 361 3.26 -0.47 -39.95
N ARG A 362 3.72 0.74 -40.29
CA ARG A 362 2.93 1.98 -40.57
C ARG A 362 1.93 2.54 -39.54
N ALA A 363 1.58 1.86 -38.47
CA ALA A 363 0.73 2.41 -37.41
C ALA A 363 1.55 3.31 -36.48
N LYS A 364 1.26 4.62 -36.45
CA LYS A 364 1.73 5.51 -35.36
C LYS A 364 0.94 5.21 -34.09
N LEU A 365 1.35 4.18 -33.36
CA LEU A 365 1.04 4.10 -31.93
C LEU A 365 1.73 5.28 -31.21
N PRO A 366 1.14 5.82 -30.13
CA PRO A 366 1.83 6.79 -29.28
C PRO A 366 3.02 6.13 -28.56
N ASP A 367 3.75 6.93 -27.78
CA ASP A 367 4.89 6.48 -26.97
C ASP A 367 4.43 5.68 -25.74
N LEU A 368 3.92 4.47 -26.01
CA LEU A 368 3.58 3.46 -25.01
C LEU A 368 4.85 2.88 -24.36
N PRO A 369 4.78 2.46 -23.08
CA PRO A 369 5.92 1.84 -22.39
C PRO A 369 6.46 0.59 -23.12
N PRO A 370 7.79 0.37 -23.10
CA PRO A 370 8.45 -0.70 -23.84
C PRO A 370 8.41 -2.06 -23.10
N VAL A 371 7.24 -2.43 -22.56
CA VAL A 371 7.01 -3.75 -21.95
C VAL A 371 6.47 -4.70 -23.01
N GLY A 372 7.27 -5.71 -23.36
CA GLY A 372 6.96 -6.73 -24.34
C GLY A 372 6.07 -7.84 -23.80
N GLU A 373 6.20 -8.23 -22.53
CA GLU A 373 5.24 -9.09 -21.81
C GLU A 373 5.21 -8.75 -20.31
N PRO A 374 4.17 -8.07 -19.80
CA PRO A 374 4.08 -7.78 -18.37
C PRO A 374 3.87 -9.07 -17.55
N SER A 375 4.77 -9.37 -16.62
CA SER A 375 4.72 -10.54 -15.72
C SER A 375 4.48 -10.12 -14.27
N ALA A 376 5.15 -10.75 -13.30
CA ALA A 376 5.03 -10.45 -11.88
C ALA A 376 5.42 -9.01 -11.52
N MET A 377 4.91 -8.55 -10.38
CA MET A 377 5.09 -7.19 -9.86
C MET A 377 5.37 -7.21 -8.35
N THR A 378 6.20 -6.29 -7.88
CA THR A 378 6.38 -6.00 -6.45
C THR A 378 6.45 -4.49 -6.21
N GLN A 379 6.22 -4.01 -4.99
CA GLN A 379 6.24 -2.59 -4.65
C GLN A 379 7.23 -2.28 -3.52
N LEU A 380 7.90 -1.14 -3.63
CA LEU A 380 8.87 -0.64 -2.67
C LEU A 380 8.22 0.33 -1.67
N MET A 381 8.91 0.61 -0.54
CA MET A 381 8.39 1.49 0.53
C MET A 381 8.04 2.92 0.08
N ASP A 382 8.62 3.41 -1.02
CA ASP A 382 8.34 4.73 -1.59
C ASP A 382 7.22 4.73 -2.64
N GLY A 383 6.51 3.60 -2.78
CA GLY A 383 5.44 3.39 -3.73
C GLY A 383 5.90 2.95 -5.13
N THR A 384 7.21 2.93 -5.42
CA THR A 384 7.76 2.47 -6.70
C THR A 384 7.35 1.02 -6.97
N ILE A 385 6.78 0.76 -8.15
CA ILE A 385 6.40 -0.58 -8.58
C ILE A 385 7.46 -1.11 -9.55
N LEU A 386 7.92 -2.33 -9.30
CA LEU A 386 8.85 -3.06 -10.16
C LEU A 386 8.10 -4.19 -10.85
N MET A 387 8.30 -4.37 -12.15
CA MET A 387 7.69 -5.43 -12.95
C MET A 387 8.75 -6.16 -13.76
N VAL A 388 8.75 -7.49 -13.75
CA VAL A 388 9.61 -8.30 -14.63
C VAL A 388 8.98 -8.46 -16.02
N ASP A 389 9.83 -8.37 -17.05
CA ASP A 389 9.51 -8.66 -18.45
C ASP A 389 10.37 -9.86 -18.92
N PRO A 390 9.79 -11.07 -19.04
CA PRO A 390 10.57 -12.27 -19.32
C PRO A 390 11.24 -12.27 -20.71
N PRO A 391 10.57 -11.89 -21.82
CA PRO A 391 11.21 -11.82 -23.14
C PRO A 391 12.27 -10.72 -23.28
N MET A 392 12.12 -9.59 -22.59
CA MET A 392 13.11 -8.50 -22.62
C MET A 392 14.29 -8.74 -21.65
N GLY A 393 14.19 -9.73 -20.76
CA GLY A 393 15.27 -10.06 -19.82
C GLY A 393 15.54 -8.94 -18.81
N THR A 394 14.51 -8.21 -18.38
CA THR A 394 14.67 -6.96 -17.62
C THR A 394 13.55 -6.71 -16.60
N VAL A 395 13.72 -5.63 -15.83
CA VAL A 395 12.74 -5.10 -14.88
C VAL A 395 12.38 -3.67 -15.28
N HIS A 396 11.09 -3.39 -15.43
CA HIS A 396 10.56 -2.04 -15.62
C HIS A 396 10.16 -1.41 -14.28
N VAL A 397 10.38 -0.10 -14.19
CA VAL A 397 10.11 0.73 -13.01
C VAL A 397 8.93 1.64 -13.32
N PHE A 398 7.94 1.59 -12.45
CA PHE A 398 6.73 2.40 -12.49
C PHE A 398 6.58 3.19 -11.18
N ASP A 399 5.84 4.29 -11.20
CA ASP A 399 5.40 4.96 -9.99
C ASP A 399 4.19 4.25 -9.34
N ALA A 400 3.73 4.75 -8.19
CA ALA A 400 2.59 4.20 -7.46
C ALA A 400 1.23 4.32 -8.21
N ASP A 401 1.17 5.11 -9.27
CA ASP A 401 0.02 5.22 -10.18
C ASP A 401 0.14 4.30 -11.41
N MET A 402 1.16 3.43 -11.40
CA MET A 402 1.52 2.51 -12.48
C MET A 402 1.97 3.22 -13.77
N THR A 403 2.44 4.47 -13.67
CA THR A 403 3.02 5.24 -14.77
C THR A 403 4.46 4.79 -14.99
N TYR A 404 4.84 4.52 -16.25
CA TYR A 404 6.19 4.07 -16.56
C TYR A 404 7.23 5.18 -16.33
N VAL A 405 8.27 4.88 -15.56
CA VAL A 405 9.36 5.80 -15.23
C VAL A 405 10.60 5.49 -16.06
N ARG A 406 11.04 4.22 -16.05
CA ARG A 406 12.24 3.73 -16.76
C ARG A 406 12.28 2.21 -16.80
N THR A 407 13.27 1.65 -17.48
CA THR A 407 13.72 0.27 -17.26
C THR A 407 14.95 0.28 -16.33
N TRP A 408 15.29 -0.86 -15.73
CA TRP A 408 16.66 -1.11 -15.28
C TRP A 408 17.60 -1.24 -16.50
N ASP A 409 18.79 -0.67 -16.41
CA ASP A 409 19.67 -0.47 -17.56
C ASP A 409 20.18 -1.80 -18.18
N ASP A 410 20.66 -1.74 -19.43
CA ASP A 410 21.16 -2.94 -20.13
C ASP A 410 22.36 -3.55 -19.38
N TYR A 411 22.07 -4.67 -18.71
CA TYR A 411 22.98 -5.42 -17.89
C TYR A 411 24.12 -6.11 -18.67
N GLY A 412 24.05 -6.14 -20.01
CA GLY A 412 25.11 -6.62 -20.89
C GLY A 412 25.39 -8.12 -20.73
N ASN A 413 26.68 -8.50 -20.70
CA ASN A 413 27.13 -9.90 -20.64
C ASN A 413 27.79 -10.31 -19.30
N GLY A 414 27.39 -9.69 -18.18
CA GLY A 414 27.85 -10.08 -16.84
C GLY A 414 26.81 -10.91 -16.06
N GLU A 415 27.14 -11.33 -14.84
CA GLU A 415 26.25 -12.14 -13.99
C GLU A 415 24.92 -11.45 -13.63
N GLN A 416 24.91 -10.11 -13.68
CA GLN A 416 23.71 -9.29 -13.53
C GLN A 416 22.65 -9.50 -14.63
N ARG A 417 23.03 -10.06 -15.79
CA ARG A 417 22.12 -10.31 -16.92
C ARG A 417 21.03 -11.30 -16.52
N MET A 418 19.79 -11.03 -16.93
CA MET A 418 18.69 -11.97 -16.84
C MET A 418 18.41 -12.61 -18.21
N LEU A 419 18.01 -13.88 -18.23
CA LEU A 419 17.68 -14.67 -19.42
C LEU A 419 16.18 -14.93 -19.53
N LYS A 420 15.51 -15.21 -18.42
CA LYS A 420 14.04 -15.31 -18.33
C LYS A 420 13.56 -14.99 -16.91
N PRO A 421 13.51 -13.69 -16.52
CA PRO A 421 13.01 -13.28 -15.22
C PRO A 421 11.49 -13.53 -15.13
N LEU A 422 11.06 -14.43 -14.25
CA LEU A 422 9.65 -14.85 -14.12
C LEU A 422 8.89 -14.11 -13.03
N ASP A 423 9.46 -14.09 -11.82
CA ASP A 423 8.83 -13.64 -10.58
C ASP A 423 9.78 -12.77 -9.75
N ILE A 424 9.22 -11.90 -8.92
CA ILE A 424 9.95 -10.81 -8.23
C ILE A 424 9.40 -10.52 -6.83
N ALA A 425 10.28 -10.48 -5.84
CA ALA A 425 9.94 -10.14 -4.44
C ALA A 425 10.94 -9.12 -3.86
N ALA A 426 10.50 -8.31 -2.89
CA ALA A 426 11.33 -7.30 -2.25
C ALA A 426 11.41 -7.50 -0.72
N ASP A 427 12.63 -7.60 -0.19
CA ASP A 427 12.90 -7.40 1.24
C ASP A 427 13.12 -5.91 1.47
N LEU A 428 12.05 -5.24 1.90
CA LEU A 428 12.01 -3.82 2.18
C LEU A 428 12.85 -3.43 3.42
N LYS A 429 13.07 -4.38 4.34
CA LYS A 429 13.85 -4.21 5.59
C LYS A 429 15.36 -4.24 5.31
N ARG A 430 15.80 -5.00 4.30
CA ARG A 430 17.20 -5.04 3.81
C ARG A 430 17.45 -4.21 2.54
N ASN A 431 16.42 -3.59 1.96
CA ASN A 431 16.47 -2.90 0.66
C ASN A 431 16.99 -3.80 -0.48
N ARG A 432 16.59 -5.07 -0.48
CA ARG A 432 16.95 -6.07 -1.52
C ARG A 432 15.74 -6.41 -2.38
N VAL A 433 15.96 -6.63 -3.66
CA VAL A 433 14.98 -7.15 -4.62
C VAL A 433 15.52 -8.44 -5.22
N TYR A 434 14.73 -9.50 -5.17
CA TYR A 434 15.07 -10.84 -5.65
C TYR A 434 14.25 -11.16 -6.89
N VAL A 435 14.91 -11.61 -7.96
CA VAL A 435 14.27 -12.01 -9.22
C VAL A 435 14.61 -13.47 -9.53
N VAL A 436 13.60 -14.28 -9.85
CA VAL A 436 13.77 -15.67 -10.30
C VAL A 436 14.11 -15.68 -11.78
N ASP A 437 15.28 -16.20 -12.15
CA ASP A 437 15.63 -16.48 -13.54
C ASP A 437 15.51 -17.98 -13.84
N GLU A 438 14.49 -18.36 -14.61
CA GLU A 438 14.22 -19.75 -14.97
C GLU A 438 15.36 -20.35 -15.83
N TYR A 439 15.96 -19.53 -16.70
CA TYR A 439 16.90 -20.01 -17.72
C TYR A 439 18.38 -19.84 -17.33
N ASP A 440 18.70 -18.96 -16.38
CA ASP A 440 20.01 -18.95 -15.71
C ASP A 440 20.07 -19.86 -14.46
N PHE A 441 18.92 -20.42 -14.05
CA PHE A 441 18.77 -21.29 -12.86
C PHE A 441 19.31 -20.64 -11.57
N LYS A 442 19.16 -19.30 -11.48
CA LYS A 442 19.67 -18.47 -10.39
C LYS A 442 18.60 -17.50 -9.89
N ILE A 443 18.72 -17.13 -8.63
CA ILE A 443 18.03 -15.99 -8.05
C ILE A 443 18.99 -14.80 -8.12
N LYS A 444 18.57 -13.73 -8.80
CA LYS A 444 19.36 -12.50 -8.98
C LYS A 444 18.95 -11.52 -7.88
N VAL A 445 19.92 -10.91 -7.20
CA VAL A 445 19.67 -10.00 -6.08
C VAL A 445 20.19 -8.60 -6.41
N PHE A 446 19.32 -7.60 -6.27
CA PHE A 446 19.57 -6.19 -6.58
C PHE A 446 19.25 -5.30 -5.37
N ASP A 447 19.74 -4.07 -5.36
CA ASP A 447 19.21 -3.03 -4.48
C ASP A 447 17.89 -2.45 -5.01
N THR A 448 17.20 -1.66 -4.20
CA THR A 448 15.94 -0.98 -4.56
C THR A 448 16.03 -0.02 -5.75
N ARG A 449 17.23 0.27 -6.25
CA ARG A 449 17.47 1.12 -7.43
C ARG A 449 17.84 0.30 -8.68
N GLY A 450 18.03 -1.02 -8.56
CA GLY A 450 18.41 -1.92 -9.66
C GLY A 450 19.92 -2.16 -9.80
N HIS A 451 20.74 -1.78 -8.81
CA HIS A 451 22.15 -2.17 -8.81
C HIS A 451 22.28 -3.64 -8.40
N TYR A 452 22.95 -4.46 -9.21
CA TYR A 452 23.21 -5.86 -8.88
C TYR A 452 24.09 -5.98 -7.62
N LEU A 453 23.73 -6.91 -6.74
CA LEU A 453 24.44 -7.20 -5.50
C LEU A 453 25.13 -8.57 -5.56
N PHE A 454 24.37 -9.62 -5.83
CA PHE A 454 24.85 -11.01 -5.94
C PHE A 454 23.79 -11.90 -6.62
N ALA A 455 24.12 -13.17 -6.84
CA ALA A 455 23.17 -14.19 -7.25
C ALA A 455 23.49 -15.53 -6.58
N PHE A 456 22.47 -16.37 -6.38
CA PHE A 456 22.63 -17.71 -5.80
C PHE A 456 21.80 -18.76 -6.54
N GLY A 457 22.13 -20.04 -6.32
CA GLY A 457 21.58 -21.17 -7.07
C GLY A 457 22.46 -21.62 -8.25
N SER A 458 22.11 -22.77 -8.80
CA SER A 458 22.68 -23.31 -10.05
C SER A 458 21.76 -24.40 -10.61
N ALA A 459 21.88 -24.68 -11.91
CA ALA A 459 21.18 -25.77 -12.57
C ALA A 459 21.59 -27.13 -11.98
N GLY A 460 20.61 -27.98 -11.62
CA GLY A 460 20.88 -29.36 -11.26
C GLY A 460 19.85 -30.00 -10.34
N ALA A 461 20.15 -31.22 -9.90
CA ALA A 461 19.19 -32.08 -9.19
C ALA A 461 19.38 -32.11 -7.66
N GLU A 462 20.43 -31.51 -7.12
CA GLU A 462 20.70 -31.51 -5.68
C GLU A 462 19.74 -30.62 -4.88
N ALA A 463 19.71 -30.78 -3.56
CA ALA A 463 18.78 -30.06 -2.67
C ALA A 463 18.88 -28.53 -2.81
N HIS A 464 20.10 -28.00 -2.95
CA HIS A 464 20.43 -26.57 -3.11
C HIS A 464 20.38 -26.06 -4.57
N GLN A 465 20.11 -26.94 -5.54
CA GLN A 465 20.08 -26.61 -6.98
C GLN A 465 18.64 -26.48 -7.49
N PHE A 466 18.47 -25.91 -8.69
CA PHE A 466 17.16 -25.76 -9.33
C PHE A 466 17.08 -26.54 -10.64
N VAL A 467 15.89 -27.12 -10.92
CA VAL A 467 15.55 -27.73 -12.21
C VAL A 467 14.65 -26.81 -13.03
N THR A 468 13.61 -26.23 -12.43
CA THR A 468 12.79 -25.19 -13.07
C THR A 468 12.19 -24.26 -12.00
N PRO A 469 12.97 -23.27 -11.51
CA PRO A 469 12.51 -22.34 -10.49
C PRO A 469 11.47 -21.39 -11.09
N PHE A 470 10.39 -21.11 -10.35
CA PHE A 470 9.26 -20.32 -10.87
C PHE A 470 8.91 -19.13 -9.99
N GLY A 471 8.33 -19.38 -8.81
CA GLY A 471 7.80 -18.35 -7.94
C GLY A 471 8.72 -18.05 -6.75
N ILE A 472 8.65 -16.83 -6.21
CA ILE A 472 9.45 -16.40 -5.05
C ILE A 472 8.62 -15.63 -4.02
N ALA A 473 8.87 -15.94 -2.75
CA ALA A 473 8.37 -15.18 -1.61
C ALA A 473 9.50 -14.92 -0.61
N VAL A 474 9.35 -13.86 0.19
CA VAL A 474 10.25 -13.53 1.31
C VAL A 474 9.38 -13.20 2.52
N ASP A 475 9.75 -13.71 3.70
CA ASP A 475 9.06 -13.39 4.97
C ASP A 475 9.66 -12.16 5.69
N GLN A 476 9.14 -11.83 6.88
CA GLN A 476 9.55 -10.61 7.61
C GLN A 476 10.90 -10.76 8.33
N ASP A 477 11.37 -11.99 8.52
CA ASP A 477 12.75 -12.26 8.96
C ASP A 477 13.71 -12.24 7.77
N GLY A 478 13.21 -12.48 6.56
CA GLY A 478 13.91 -12.36 5.28
C GLY A 478 14.30 -13.70 4.66
N ASP A 479 13.78 -14.81 5.19
CA ASP A 479 14.01 -16.10 4.56
C ASP A 479 13.27 -16.17 3.22
N ILE A 480 13.92 -16.78 2.24
CA ILE A 480 13.52 -16.77 0.82
C ILE A 480 12.96 -18.14 0.46
N PHE A 481 11.73 -18.18 -0.06
CA PHE A 481 11.01 -19.39 -0.42
C PHE A 481 10.77 -19.42 -1.93
N ILE A 482 11.28 -20.46 -2.60
CA ILE A 482 11.22 -20.59 -4.07
C ILE A 482 10.55 -21.91 -4.44
N THR A 483 9.63 -21.88 -5.40
CA THR A 483 9.06 -23.09 -5.99
C THR A 483 9.90 -23.61 -7.14
N ASP A 484 10.23 -24.89 -7.12
CA ASP A 484 10.84 -25.61 -8.24
C ASP A 484 9.77 -26.53 -8.87
N THR A 485 9.19 -26.04 -9.97
CA THR A 485 8.05 -26.66 -10.65
C THR A 485 8.34 -28.09 -11.10
N ALA A 486 9.53 -28.33 -11.66
CA ALA A 486 9.94 -29.64 -12.18
C ALA A 486 10.35 -30.61 -11.07
N LYS A 487 10.90 -30.11 -9.95
CA LYS A 487 11.12 -30.92 -8.74
C LYS A 487 9.84 -31.22 -7.96
N ASN A 488 8.79 -30.42 -8.13
CA ASN A 488 7.57 -30.44 -7.32
C ASN A 488 7.86 -30.13 -5.84
N GLN A 489 8.69 -29.11 -5.61
CA GLN A 489 9.24 -28.78 -4.29
C GLN A 489 9.23 -27.29 -4.00
N ILE A 490 9.26 -26.95 -2.71
CA ILE A 490 9.63 -25.63 -2.20
C ILE A 490 11.03 -25.74 -1.62
N LYS A 491 11.87 -24.75 -1.90
CA LYS A 491 13.24 -24.61 -1.39
C LYS A 491 13.34 -23.33 -0.57
N LYS A 492 13.91 -23.42 0.63
CA LYS A 492 14.12 -22.32 1.58
C LYS A 492 15.59 -21.95 1.63
N PHE A 493 15.88 -20.65 1.53
CA PHE A 493 17.22 -20.07 1.62
C PHE A 493 17.25 -18.94 2.64
N SER A 494 18.44 -18.63 3.16
CA SER A 494 18.68 -17.47 4.02
C SER A 494 18.60 -16.15 3.21
N PRO A 495 18.50 -14.97 3.86
CA PRO A 495 18.51 -13.69 3.15
C PRO A 495 19.73 -13.48 2.25
N ASP A 496 20.86 -14.12 2.58
CA ASP A 496 22.13 -14.04 1.86
C ASP A 496 22.35 -15.20 0.86
N GLY A 497 21.32 -16.03 0.61
CA GLY A 497 21.29 -17.04 -0.45
C GLY A 497 21.83 -18.42 -0.05
N GLU A 498 22.08 -18.68 1.24
CA GLU A 498 22.51 -20.00 1.72
C GLU A 498 21.31 -20.97 1.79
N PHE A 499 21.48 -22.21 1.33
CA PHE A 499 20.39 -23.20 1.36
C PHE A 499 20.09 -23.71 2.78
N ILE A 500 18.83 -23.59 3.21
CA ILE A 500 18.37 -24.02 4.54
C ILE A 500 17.68 -25.39 4.46
N ALA A 501 16.66 -25.53 3.61
CA ALA A 501 15.80 -26.72 3.56
C ALA A 501 15.04 -26.85 2.23
N SER A 502 14.50 -28.04 1.95
CA SER A 502 13.55 -28.26 0.86
C SER A 502 12.53 -29.33 1.21
N TRP A 503 11.27 -29.14 0.81
CA TRP A 503 10.17 -30.06 1.08
C TRP A 503 9.20 -30.16 -0.10
N GLY A 504 8.30 -31.13 -0.03
CA GLY A 504 7.45 -31.55 -1.14
C GLY A 504 8.05 -32.73 -1.93
N VAL A 505 7.17 -33.44 -2.62
CA VAL A 505 7.45 -34.47 -3.63
C VAL A 505 6.36 -34.42 -4.68
N TRP A 506 6.57 -35.05 -5.84
CA TRP A 506 5.51 -35.22 -6.84
C TRP A 506 4.35 -36.05 -6.28
N GLY A 507 3.12 -35.56 -6.45
CA GLY A 507 1.88 -36.29 -6.15
C GLY A 507 0.70 -35.38 -5.83
N ASP A 508 -0.41 -35.97 -5.41
CA ASP A 508 -1.70 -35.32 -5.13
C ASP A 508 -2.14 -35.43 -3.65
N GLU A 509 -1.40 -36.13 -2.78
CA GLU A 509 -1.70 -36.16 -1.34
C GLU A 509 -1.35 -34.82 -0.65
N LEU A 510 -1.65 -34.71 0.65
CA LEU A 510 -1.46 -33.48 1.42
C LEU A 510 0.04 -33.20 1.64
N GLY A 511 0.52 -32.01 1.25
CA GLY A 511 1.96 -31.67 1.27
C GLY A 511 2.78 -32.25 0.11
N GLN A 512 2.16 -33.01 -0.80
CA GLN A 512 2.71 -33.32 -2.12
C GLN A 512 2.27 -32.25 -3.12
N PHE A 513 2.99 -32.10 -4.22
CA PHE A 513 2.71 -31.09 -5.23
C PHE A 513 2.78 -31.66 -6.65
N TYR A 514 2.12 -31.00 -7.57
CA TYR A 514 2.27 -31.19 -9.00
C TYR A 514 2.42 -29.82 -9.66
N ASN A 515 3.61 -29.53 -10.20
CA ASN A 515 3.94 -28.26 -10.87
C ASN A 515 3.66 -27.00 -9.99
N PRO A 516 4.17 -26.92 -8.74
CA PRO A 516 3.89 -25.78 -7.85
C PRO A 516 4.48 -24.48 -8.41
N LYS A 517 3.66 -23.42 -8.51
CA LYS A 517 4.02 -22.14 -9.17
C LYS A 517 4.07 -20.97 -8.20
N GLY A 518 3.04 -20.13 -8.18
CA GLY A 518 2.99 -18.95 -7.31
C GLY A 518 3.11 -19.35 -5.84
N ILE A 519 3.91 -18.61 -5.08
CA ILE A 519 4.11 -18.78 -3.64
C ILE A 519 4.02 -17.41 -2.97
N THR A 520 3.49 -17.35 -1.76
CA THR A 520 3.48 -16.11 -0.96
C THR A 520 3.61 -16.44 0.53
N ALA A 521 4.38 -15.63 1.25
CA ALA A 521 4.51 -15.69 2.70
C ALA A 521 3.55 -14.65 3.30
N ILE A 522 2.60 -15.11 4.11
CA ILE A 522 1.64 -14.22 4.79
C ILE A 522 2.31 -13.56 5.99
N ASN A 523 3.15 -14.34 6.68
CA ASN A 523 3.98 -13.97 7.83
C ASN A 523 5.04 -15.08 8.03
N ASN A 524 5.86 -14.96 9.07
CA ASN A 524 6.99 -15.87 9.33
C ASN A 524 6.56 -17.29 9.74
N ASP A 525 5.27 -17.53 10.00
CA ASP A 525 4.70 -18.84 10.33
C ASP A 525 4.01 -19.50 9.12
N LEU A 526 3.60 -18.75 8.09
CA LEU A 526 2.55 -19.18 7.14
C LEU A 526 2.87 -18.88 5.66
N LEU A 527 2.92 -19.94 4.85
CA LEU A 527 3.05 -19.92 3.39
C LEU A 527 1.74 -20.35 2.71
N ILE A 528 1.47 -19.80 1.53
CA ILE A 528 0.49 -20.37 0.59
C ILE A 528 1.17 -20.63 -0.75
N VAL A 529 0.96 -21.83 -1.28
CA VAL A 529 1.55 -22.32 -2.55
C VAL A 529 0.43 -22.70 -3.51
N LEU A 530 0.48 -22.20 -4.74
CA LEU A 530 -0.36 -22.66 -5.84
C LEU A 530 0.18 -23.99 -6.37
N ASP A 531 -0.52 -25.06 -6.01
CA ASP A 531 -0.27 -26.42 -6.48
C ASP A 531 -0.98 -26.62 -7.83
N PHE A 532 -0.42 -25.96 -8.85
CA PHE A 532 -1.08 -25.64 -10.12
C PHE A 532 -1.60 -26.88 -10.87
N GLY A 533 -0.83 -27.97 -10.90
CA GLY A 533 -1.21 -29.21 -11.58
C GLY A 533 -2.30 -29.99 -10.85
N ASN A 534 -2.47 -29.77 -9.54
CA ASN A 534 -3.53 -30.34 -8.71
C ASN A 534 -4.73 -29.37 -8.53
N HIS A 535 -4.80 -28.29 -9.32
CA HIS A 535 -5.87 -27.28 -9.35
C HIS A 535 -6.23 -26.66 -7.99
N ARG A 536 -5.30 -26.66 -7.02
CA ARG A 536 -5.53 -26.27 -5.62
C ARG A 536 -4.47 -25.29 -5.11
N ALA A 537 -4.79 -24.60 -4.03
CA ALA A 537 -3.82 -23.85 -3.22
C ALA A 537 -3.66 -24.55 -1.87
N GLN A 538 -2.43 -24.83 -1.48
CA GLN A 538 -2.09 -25.43 -0.18
C GLN A 538 -1.56 -24.35 0.77
N VAL A 539 -2.04 -24.37 2.00
CA VAL A 539 -1.53 -23.57 3.12
C VAL A 539 -0.58 -24.46 3.92
N LEU A 540 0.64 -23.98 4.10
CA LEU A 540 1.70 -24.65 4.84
C LEU A 540 2.30 -23.69 5.86
N THR A 541 3.08 -24.24 6.77
CA THR A 541 4.03 -23.48 7.60
C THR A 541 5.31 -23.15 6.84
N THR A 542 6.11 -22.21 7.35
CA THR A 542 7.45 -21.88 6.83
C THR A 542 8.52 -22.96 7.06
N ASP A 543 8.25 -23.99 7.88
CA ASP A 543 9.02 -25.25 7.95
C ASP A 543 8.44 -26.38 7.06
N GLY A 544 7.41 -26.08 6.26
CA GLY A 544 6.90 -26.96 5.20
C GLY A 544 5.83 -27.96 5.62
N LYS A 545 5.34 -27.90 6.87
CA LYS A 545 4.23 -28.74 7.34
C LYS A 545 2.89 -28.23 6.81
N PHE A 546 2.14 -29.11 6.15
CA PHE A 546 0.78 -28.87 5.64
C PHE A 546 -0.21 -28.49 6.76
N LEU A 547 -1.12 -27.54 6.46
CA LEU A 547 -2.17 -27.06 7.37
C LEU A 547 -3.59 -27.18 6.79
N SER A 548 -3.79 -26.76 5.53
CA SER A 548 -5.08 -26.80 4.84
C SER A 548 -4.92 -26.70 3.32
N THR A 549 -5.97 -27.01 2.57
CA THR A 549 -6.03 -26.85 1.10
C THR A 549 -7.37 -26.24 0.71
N PHE A 550 -7.42 -25.52 -0.40
CA PHE A 550 -8.63 -24.92 -0.97
C PHE A 550 -8.53 -24.80 -2.49
N GLY A 551 -9.66 -24.84 -3.19
CA GLY A 551 -9.72 -24.85 -4.66
C GLY A 551 -11.15 -25.00 -5.16
N ILE A 552 -11.33 -25.05 -6.49
CA ILE A 552 -12.66 -25.21 -7.11
C ILE A 552 -13.01 -26.70 -7.26
N ASP A 553 -13.09 -27.40 -6.12
CA ASP A 553 -13.66 -28.76 -6.03
C ASP A 553 -14.47 -28.96 -4.72
N GLU A 554 -14.89 -27.87 -4.07
CA GLU A 554 -15.81 -27.93 -2.93
C GLU A 554 -17.26 -28.11 -3.36
N ASN A 555 -17.58 -29.26 -3.96
CA ASN A 555 -18.93 -29.81 -4.00
C ASN A 555 -19.12 -30.79 -2.83
N PRO A 556 -19.75 -30.40 -1.69
CA PRO A 556 -19.72 -31.20 -0.47
C PRO A 556 -20.43 -32.57 -0.57
N ASN A 557 -21.12 -32.85 -1.68
CA ASN A 557 -21.90 -34.07 -1.88
C ASN A 557 -21.14 -35.22 -2.55
N GLU A 558 -20.05 -34.96 -3.29
CA GLU A 558 -19.39 -35.99 -4.11
C GLU A 558 -18.34 -36.83 -3.36
N ILE A 559 -17.91 -36.40 -2.17
CA ILE A 559 -17.02 -37.18 -1.28
C ILE A 559 -17.65 -38.53 -0.87
N ASN A 560 -18.99 -38.64 -0.89
CA ASN A 560 -19.72 -39.89 -0.65
C ASN A 560 -19.84 -40.81 -1.88
N ALA A 561 -19.40 -40.37 -3.07
CA ALA A 561 -19.44 -41.18 -4.30
C ALA A 561 -18.11 -41.90 -4.57
N LEU A 562 -16.97 -41.22 -4.35
CA LEU A 562 -15.63 -41.79 -4.58
C LEU A 562 -15.10 -42.63 -3.40
N SER A 563 -15.81 -42.68 -2.29
CA SER A 563 -15.56 -43.61 -1.18
C SER A 563 -16.25 -44.98 -1.37
N ARG A 564 -16.91 -45.22 -2.51
CA ARG A 564 -17.55 -46.50 -2.88
C ARG A 564 -17.53 -46.81 -4.38
N ARG A 565 -16.34 -46.87 -4.99
CA ARG A 565 -16.11 -47.60 -6.26
C ARG A 565 -14.69 -48.14 -6.34
#